data_AF-X1HA51-F1
#
_entry.id   AF-X1HA51-F1
#
_cell.length_a   1.000
_cell.length_b   1.000
_cell.length_c   1.000
_cell.angle_alpha   90.00
_cell.angle_beta   90.00
_cell.angle_gamma   90.00
#
_symmetry.space_group_name_H-M   'P 1'
#
loop_
_entity.id
_entity.type
_entity.pdbx_description
1 polymer ?
#
loop_
_entity_poly.entity_id
_entity_poly.type
_entity_poly.pdbx_seq_one_letter_code
_entity_poly.pdbx_strand_id
1 'polypeptide(L)'
;MSHKYDNFEDAYYYLAARYDYAKENNDWANQNQRAAYDGASDPVDKLHFGYLCGAVYNLYVCFNELADFTEASYDQSHLYESIYWGAGGNGVTMSAILSAMIAADFDEFQTFVGIVDGYRAAL
;
A
#
# COMPACT_ATOMS: atom_id res chain seq x y z
N MET A 1 -17.43 -1.70 -18.72
CA MET A 1 -16.68 -1.16 -17.57
C MET A 1 -16.35 0.28 -17.92
N SER A 2 -16.76 1.24 -17.10
CA SER A 2 -16.42 2.64 -17.31
C SER A 2 -15.21 2.94 -16.46
N HIS A 3 -14.03 3.02 -17.07
CA HIS A 3 -12.80 3.33 -16.36
C HIS A 3 -12.83 4.77 -15.84
N LYS A 4 -12.34 4.96 -14.61
CA LYS A 4 -12.08 6.26 -14.00
C LYS A 4 -10.72 6.80 -14.44
N TYR A 5 -9.75 5.91 -14.73
CA TYR A 5 -8.41 6.26 -15.21
C TYR A 5 -8.21 5.87 -16.67
N ASP A 6 -7.36 6.62 -17.37
CA ASP A 6 -7.08 6.38 -18.79
C ASP A 6 -5.93 5.38 -19.02
N ASN A 7 -5.08 5.15 -18.01
CA ASN A 7 -3.90 4.28 -18.09
C ASN A 7 -3.40 3.83 -16.69
N PHE A 8 -2.33 3.03 -16.67
CA PHE A 8 -1.71 2.53 -15.45
C PHE A 8 -1.08 3.65 -14.63
N GLU A 9 -0.36 4.58 -15.26
CA GLU A 9 0.34 5.67 -14.60
C GLU A 9 -0.62 6.56 -13.82
N ASP A 10 -1.78 6.87 -14.39
CA ASP A 10 -2.82 7.66 -13.74
C ASP A 10 -3.42 6.92 -12.54
N ALA A 11 -3.80 5.65 -12.72
CA ALA A 11 -4.33 4.84 -11.62
C ALA A 11 -3.31 4.66 -10.48
N TYR A 12 -2.04 4.41 -10.84
CA TYR A 12 -0.94 4.21 -9.90
C TYR A 12 -0.56 5.50 -9.19
N TYR A 13 -0.59 6.66 -9.85
CA TYR A 13 -0.32 7.96 -9.24
C TYR A 13 -1.22 8.20 -8.03
N TYR A 14 -2.53 7.96 -8.18
CA TYR A 14 -3.48 8.15 -7.09
C TYR A 14 -3.36 7.08 -6.01
N LEU A 15 -3.07 5.82 -6.36
CA LEU A 15 -2.77 4.78 -5.38
C LEU A 15 -1.53 5.13 -4.54
N ALA A 16 -0.45 5.55 -5.20
CA ALA A 16 0.80 5.93 -4.56
C ALA A 16 0.63 7.16 -3.66
N ALA A 17 -0.20 8.13 -4.06
CA ALA A 17 -0.49 9.32 -3.25
C ALA A 17 -1.17 8.99 -1.90
N ARG A 18 -1.83 7.83 -1.78
CA ARG A 18 -2.47 7.37 -0.54
C ARG A 18 -1.58 6.47 0.31
N TYR A 19 -0.50 5.94 -0.26
CA TYR A 19 0.33 4.91 0.36
C TYR A 19 0.93 5.35 1.70
N ASP A 20 1.48 6.55 1.78
CA ASP A 20 2.13 7.04 3.02
C ASP A 20 1.12 7.14 4.17
N TYR A 21 -0.09 7.61 3.88
CA TYR A 21 -1.14 7.71 4.89
C TYR A 21 -1.70 6.33 5.29
N ALA A 22 -1.85 5.42 4.34
CA ALA A 22 -2.22 4.03 4.63
C ALA A 22 -1.16 3.33 5.52
N LYS A 23 0.13 3.56 5.22
CA LYS A 23 1.25 3.05 6.01
C LYS A 23 1.23 3.59 7.43
N GLU A 24 1.04 4.90 7.60
CA GLU A 24 0.92 5.54 8.92
C GLU A 24 -0.21 4.92 9.74
N ASN A 25 -1.37 4.70 9.14
CA ASN A 25 -2.49 4.02 9.80
C ASN A 25 -2.18 2.57 10.15
N ASN A 26 -1.48 1.83 9.30
CA ASN A 26 -1.00 0.48 9.65
C ASN A 26 -0.03 0.50 10.86
N ASP A 27 0.86 1.48 10.92
CA ASP A 27 1.78 1.65 12.05
C ASP A 27 1.01 1.98 13.34
N TRP A 28 0.03 2.88 13.29
CA TRP A 28 -0.86 3.16 14.42
C TRP A 28 -1.70 1.96 14.83
N ALA A 29 -2.18 1.16 13.88
CA ALA A 29 -2.89 -0.07 14.18
C ALA A 29 -2.02 -1.04 14.99
N ASN A 30 -0.77 -1.22 14.56
CA ASN A 30 0.19 -2.08 15.26
C ASN A 30 0.56 -1.52 16.65
N GLN A 31 0.72 -0.20 16.79
CA GLN A 31 0.97 0.43 18.09
C GLN A 31 -0.20 0.23 19.06
N ASN A 32 -1.43 0.44 18.60
CA ASN A 32 -2.64 0.20 19.40
C ASN A 32 -2.81 -1.28 19.75
N GLN A 33 -2.54 -2.18 18.80
CA GLN A 33 -2.57 -3.61 19.05
C GLN A 33 -1.58 -4.02 20.15
N ARG A 34 -0.35 -3.48 20.12
CA ARG A 34 0.64 -3.73 21.19
C ARG A 34 0.17 -3.16 22.54
N ALA A 35 -0.33 -1.93 22.56
CA ALA A 35 -0.83 -1.28 23.77
C ALA A 35 -2.02 -2.02 24.38
N ALA A 36 -2.87 -2.63 23.56
CA ALA A 36 -3.98 -3.47 24.01
C ALA A 36 -3.55 -4.74 24.77
N TYR A 37 -2.33 -5.22 24.56
CA TYR A 37 -1.80 -6.42 25.23
C TYR A 37 -0.76 -6.09 26.30
N ASP A 38 -0.33 -4.83 26.42
CA ASP A 38 0.68 -4.43 27.42
C ASP A 38 0.05 -4.16 28.79
N GLY A 39 0.38 -4.98 29.78
CA GLY A 39 -0.01 -4.75 31.17
C GLY A 39 -1.51 -4.90 31.48
N ALA A 40 -2.31 -5.52 30.60
CA ALA A 40 -3.73 -5.79 30.85
C ALA A 40 -3.89 -6.74 32.05
N SER A 41 -4.25 -6.19 33.21
CA SER A 41 -4.45 -6.96 34.45
C SER A 41 -5.86 -7.51 34.59
N ASP A 42 -6.81 -6.98 33.82
CA ASP A 42 -8.23 -7.33 33.85
C ASP A 42 -8.78 -7.51 32.41
N PRO A 43 -9.46 -8.63 32.09
CA PRO A 43 -10.11 -8.84 30.80
C PRO A 43 -11.23 -7.83 30.45
N VAL A 44 -11.68 -6.99 31.38
CA VAL A 44 -12.64 -5.88 31.12
C VAL A 44 -12.01 -4.48 31.23
N ASP A 45 -10.68 -4.35 31.14
CA ASP A 45 -10.03 -3.05 31.11
C ASP A 45 -10.50 -2.23 29.89
N LYS A 46 -11.18 -1.11 30.19
CA LYS A 46 -11.72 -0.19 29.19
C LYS A 46 -10.62 0.47 28.37
N LEU A 47 -9.43 0.66 28.94
CA LEU A 47 -8.31 1.27 28.23
C LEU A 47 -7.79 0.32 27.13
N HIS A 48 -7.48 -0.93 27.49
CA HIS A 48 -7.02 -1.94 26.53
C HIS A 48 -8.08 -2.27 25.49
N PHE A 49 -9.35 -2.32 25.87
CA PHE A 49 -10.46 -2.43 24.90
C PHE A 49 -10.50 -1.23 23.95
N GLY A 50 -10.29 -0.01 24.45
CA GLY A 50 -10.18 1.19 23.63
C GLY A 50 -9.04 1.11 22.62
N TYR A 51 -7.88 0.58 23.01
CA TYR A 51 -6.77 0.32 22.10
C TYR A 51 -7.11 -0.72 21.03
N LEU A 52 -7.83 -1.81 21.36
CA LEU A 52 -8.32 -2.76 20.33
C LEU A 52 -9.23 -2.08 19.32
N CYS A 53 -10.19 -1.27 19.78
CA CYS A 53 -11.06 -0.49 18.90
C CYS A 53 -10.25 0.46 18.01
N GLY A 54 -9.24 1.14 18.57
CA GLY A 54 -8.33 2.00 17.82
C GLY A 54 -7.52 1.24 16.77
N ALA A 55 -7.05 0.02 17.08
CA ALA A 55 -6.34 -0.82 16.13
C ALA A 55 -7.23 -1.21 14.93
N VAL A 56 -8.46 -1.65 15.21
CA VAL A 56 -9.43 -2.00 14.15
C VAL A 56 -9.80 -0.80 13.29
N TYR A 57 -10.02 0.37 13.91
CA TYR A 57 -10.31 1.60 13.17
C TYR A 57 -9.18 1.99 12.23
N ASN A 58 -7.93 1.98 12.70
CA ASN A 58 -6.78 2.32 11.85
C ASN A 58 -6.57 1.30 10.73
N LEU A 59 -6.82 0.00 10.96
CA LEU A 59 -6.83 -1.01 9.89
C LEU A 59 -7.92 -0.73 8.85
N TYR A 60 -9.12 -0.36 9.29
CA TYR A 60 -10.19 0.04 8.38
C TYR A 60 -9.76 1.24 7.52
N VAL A 61 -9.16 2.28 8.11
CA VAL A 61 -8.65 3.44 7.34
C VAL A 61 -7.57 3.00 6.34
N CYS A 62 -6.58 2.21 6.77
CA CYS A 62 -5.53 1.69 5.89
C CYS A 62 -6.13 0.96 4.66
N PHE A 63 -7.10 0.07 4.87
CA PHE A 63 -7.74 -0.62 3.76
C PHE A 63 -8.57 0.30 2.87
N ASN A 64 -9.25 1.30 3.43
CA ASN A 64 -9.97 2.28 2.60
C ASN A 64 -9.04 3.13 1.76
N GLU A 65 -7.90 3.56 2.28
CA GLU A 65 -6.96 4.39 1.52
C GLU A 65 -6.31 3.60 0.37
N LEU A 66 -6.09 2.30 0.54
CA LEU A 66 -5.52 1.45 -0.51
C LEU A 66 -6.57 0.92 -1.50
N ALA A 67 -7.64 0.32 -0.99
CA ALA A 67 -8.65 -0.34 -1.81
C ALA A 67 -9.78 0.58 -2.24
N ASP A 68 -9.82 1.81 -1.72
CA ASP A 68 -10.81 2.86 -2.03
C ASP A 68 -12.26 2.35 -1.98
N PHE A 69 -12.66 1.81 -0.83
CA PHE A 69 -14.03 1.30 -0.65
C PHE A 69 -15.09 2.41 -0.60
N THR A 70 -14.69 3.68 -0.69
CA THR A 70 -15.64 4.80 -0.79
C THR A 70 -16.25 4.94 -2.17
N GLU A 71 -15.62 4.35 -3.18
CA GLU A 71 -16.12 4.37 -4.55
C GLU A 71 -17.43 3.58 -4.69
N ALA A 72 -18.34 4.12 -5.49
CA ALA A 72 -19.66 3.53 -5.69
C ALA A 72 -19.59 2.16 -6.39
N SER A 73 -18.51 1.92 -7.15
CA SER A 73 -18.25 0.65 -7.83
C SER A 73 -16.79 0.25 -7.64
N TYR A 74 -16.55 -1.05 -7.41
CA TYR A 74 -15.21 -1.57 -7.13
C TYR A 74 -14.22 -1.37 -8.30
N ASP A 75 -14.74 -1.25 -9.52
CA ASP A 75 -13.97 -1.05 -10.76
C ASP A 75 -13.49 0.39 -10.93
N GLN A 76 -13.78 1.30 -9.98
CA GLN A 76 -13.31 2.68 -9.95
C GLN A 76 -12.21 2.93 -8.89
N SER A 77 -11.89 1.90 -8.11
CA SER A 77 -10.81 1.96 -7.11
C SER A 77 -9.44 2.05 -7.78
N HIS A 78 -8.57 2.91 -7.25
CA HIS A 78 -7.19 3.06 -7.72
C HIS A 78 -6.44 1.72 -7.75
N LEU A 79 -6.65 0.86 -6.75
CA LEU A 79 -6.01 -0.45 -6.66
C LEU A 79 -6.49 -1.40 -7.76
N TYR A 80 -7.81 -1.51 -7.93
CA TYR A 80 -8.39 -2.40 -8.93
C TYR A 80 -8.06 -1.94 -10.35
N GLU A 81 -8.11 -0.64 -10.62
CA GLU A 81 -7.73 -0.10 -11.92
C GLU A 81 -6.22 -0.20 -12.17
N SER A 82 -5.36 -0.02 -11.16
CA SER A 82 -3.92 -0.27 -11.31
C SER A 82 -3.62 -1.72 -11.67
N ILE A 83 -4.33 -2.68 -11.06
CA ILE A 83 -4.21 -4.10 -11.40
C ILE A 83 -4.74 -4.36 -12.81
N TYR A 84 -5.90 -3.78 -13.17
CA TYR A 84 -6.48 -3.93 -14.50
C TYR A 84 -5.56 -3.40 -15.60
N TRP A 85 -5.11 -2.14 -15.48
CA TRP A 85 -4.24 -1.51 -16.46
C TRP A 85 -2.86 -2.17 -16.50
N GLY A 86 -2.34 -2.58 -15.36
CA GLY A 86 -1.10 -3.37 -15.27
C GLY A 86 -1.21 -4.77 -15.90
N ALA A 87 -2.41 -5.36 -15.90
CA ALA A 87 -2.67 -6.67 -16.51
C ALA A 87 -3.05 -6.57 -18.01
N GLY A 88 -3.70 -5.48 -18.44
CA GLY A 88 -4.22 -5.27 -19.78
C GLY A 88 -3.30 -4.48 -20.72
N GLY A 89 -2.33 -3.74 -20.19
CA GLY A 89 -1.30 -3.03 -20.96
C GLY A 89 -0.18 -3.98 -21.39
N ASN A 90 0.27 -3.86 -22.64
CA ASN A 90 1.50 -4.50 -23.08
C ASN A 90 2.70 -4.01 -22.25
N GLY A 91 3.04 -4.75 -21.20
CA GLY A 91 4.43 -5.03 -20.85
C GLY A 91 5.01 -4.32 -19.63
N VAL A 92 4.45 -4.52 -18.44
CA VAL A 92 5.28 -4.65 -17.23
C VAL A 92 4.69 -5.73 -16.31
N THR A 93 4.97 -6.99 -16.61
CA THR A 93 4.75 -8.08 -15.64
C THR A 93 5.93 -8.15 -14.68
N MET A 94 5.77 -8.69 -13.46
CA MET A 94 6.92 -8.97 -12.58
C MET A 94 8.00 -9.81 -13.30
N SER A 95 7.58 -10.70 -14.20
CA SER A 95 8.49 -11.43 -15.08
C SER A 95 9.24 -10.50 -16.05
N ALA A 96 8.61 -9.47 -16.60
CA ALA A 96 9.24 -8.48 -17.47
C ALA A 96 10.21 -7.58 -16.68
N ILE A 97 9.86 -7.18 -15.45
CA ILE A 97 10.75 -6.45 -14.54
C ILE A 97 11.99 -7.30 -14.24
N LEU A 98 11.80 -8.56 -13.81
CA LEU A 98 12.91 -9.47 -13.52
C LEU A 98 13.75 -9.78 -14.77
N SER A 99 13.12 -9.92 -15.94
CA SER A 99 13.83 -10.14 -17.20
C SER A 99 14.63 -8.92 -17.62
N ALA A 100 14.09 -7.71 -17.44
CA ALA A 100 14.81 -6.46 -17.68
C ALA A 100 15.96 -6.27 -16.69
N MET A 101 15.80 -6.63 -15.41
CA MET A 101 16.87 -6.60 -14.41
C MET A 101 18.00 -7.60 -14.70
N ILE A 102 17.67 -8.76 -15.29
CA ILE A 102 18.65 -9.77 -15.71
C ILE A 102 19.33 -9.38 -17.04
N ALA A 103 18.61 -8.67 -17.92
CA ALA A 103 19.11 -8.25 -19.23
C ALA A 103 19.81 -6.88 -19.23
N ALA A 104 19.61 -6.06 -18.19
CA ALA A 104 20.30 -4.80 -17.98
C ALA A 104 21.82 -5.03 -17.87
N ASP A 105 22.60 -4.11 -18.42
CA ASP A 105 24.04 -4.15 -18.20
C ASP A 105 24.38 -3.84 -16.73
N PHE A 106 25.61 -4.11 -16.32
CA PHE A 106 26.02 -3.95 -14.93
C PHE A 106 25.84 -2.51 -14.41
N ASP A 107 26.05 -1.50 -15.25
CA ASP A 107 25.94 -0.09 -14.89
C ASP A 107 24.47 0.36 -14.78
N GLU A 108 23.60 -0.15 -15.66
CA GLU A 108 22.15 0.09 -15.59
C GLU A 108 21.52 -0.56 -14.34
N PHE A 109 21.94 -1.80 -14.03
CA PHE A 109 21.53 -2.49 -12.81
C PHE A 109 22.03 -1.78 -11.54
N GLN A 110 23.29 -1.33 -11.52
CA GLN A 110 23.83 -0.56 -10.40
C GLN A 110 23.14 0.78 -10.23
N THR A 111 22.74 1.44 -11.31
CA THR A 111 21.98 2.71 -11.25
C THR A 111 20.60 2.48 -10.63
N PHE A 112 19.91 1.41 -11.04
CA PHE A 112 18.62 1.04 -10.45
C PHE A 112 18.74 0.70 -8.95
N VAL A 113 19.72 -0.12 -8.57
CA VAL A 113 20.01 -0.46 -7.17
C VAL A 113 20.40 0.80 -6.38
N GLY A 114 21.21 1.68 -6.95
CA GLY A 114 21.64 2.93 -6.32
C GLY A 114 20.49 3.91 -6.07
N ILE A 115 19.51 3.98 -6.96
CA ILE A 115 18.28 4.76 -6.75
C ILE A 115 17.45 4.15 -5.62
N VAL A 116 17.30 2.82 -5.59
CA VAL A 116 16.56 2.10 -4.54
C VAL A 116 17.24 2.24 -3.18
N ASP A 117 18.57 2.10 -3.12
CA ASP A 117 19.34 2.25 -1.89
C ASP A 117 19.41 3.71 -1.43
N GLY A 118 19.49 4.67 -2.35
CA GLY A 118 19.36 6.09 -2.04
C GLY A 118 18.00 6.44 -1.43
N TYR A 119 16.93 5.83 -1.93
CA TYR A 119 15.58 5.98 -1.36
C TYR A 119 15.46 5.32 0.03
N ARG A 120 16.12 4.18 0.25
CA ARG A 120 16.17 3.50 1.56
C ARG A 120 17.01 4.23 2.61
N ALA A 121 18.07 4.91 2.19
CA ALA A 121 18.94 5.69 3.08
C ALA A 121 18.37 7.08 3.42
N ALA A 122 17.41 7.55 2.63
CA ALA A 122 16.68 8.80 2.87
C ALA A 122 15.45 8.63 3.78
N LEU A 123 15.09 7.39 4.13
CA LEU A 123 14.14 7.02 5.18
C LEU A 123 14.85 6.90 6.53
#